data_AF-A0A6C0F3E6-F1
#
_entry.id   AF-A0A6C0F3E6-F1
#
_cell.length_a   1.000
_cell.length_b   1.000
_cell.length_c   1.000
_cell.angle_alpha   90.00
_cell.angle_beta   90.00
_cell.angle_gamma   90.00
#
_symmetry.space_group_name_H-M   'P 1'
#
loop_
_entity.id
_entity.type
_entity.pdbx_description
1 polymer ?
#
loop_
_entity_poly.entity_id
_entity_poly.type
_entity_poly.pdbx_seq_one_letter_code
_entity_poly.pdbx_strand_id
1 'polypeptide(L)'
;MDEIDLVLENEPFEENNFNLKIFEQFTTILSKFSNLKTHFAGIQNDIKLLEKNVKREIKKFKKVVDKKNHNKKNKKPSGFAAPSKVSNELCKFLNKDIGSNIARTEVTKAIIDYIDTNKLTLKENKKIIIVPDEKLKILLGFEETNNEPLTYFTLQKFMNKHFIKQTSNEEL
;
A
#
# COMPACT_ATOMS: atom_id res chain seq x y z
N MET A 1 102.69 -38.68 3.41
CA MET A 1 103.09 -39.25 4.70
C MET A 1 103.38 -38.07 5.60
N ASP A 2 102.55 -37.70 6.56
CA ASP A 2 101.44 -38.43 7.21
C ASP A 2 100.33 -37.49 7.68
N GLU A 3 99.13 -38.07 7.79
CA GLU A 3 97.87 -37.52 8.28
C GLU A 3 97.97 -37.06 9.74
N ILE A 4 97.23 -35.99 10.11
CA ILE A 4 96.54 -35.90 11.42
C ILE A 4 95.18 -35.20 11.25
N ASP A 5 94.16 -36.04 11.40
CA ASP A 5 92.81 -35.86 11.96
C ASP A 5 91.80 -34.87 11.39
N LEU A 6 91.02 -35.45 10.48
CA LEU A 6 89.60 -35.22 10.25
C LEU A 6 88.78 -35.57 11.52
N VAL A 7 88.46 -34.57 12.35
CA VAL A 7 87.34 -34.70 13.31
C VAL A 7 86.07 -34.21 12.62
N LEU A 8 85.43 -35.13 11.88
CA LEU A 8 84.03 -35.01 11.50
C LEU A 8 83.18 -35.35 12.73
N GLU A 9 82.84 -34.33 13.49
CA GLU A 9 81.85 -34.41 14.55
C GLU A 9 80.47 -34.65 13.90
N ASN A 10 80.04 -35.91 13.93
CA ASN A 10 78.73 -36.34 13.48
C ASN A 10 77.66 -35.90 14.49
N GLU A 11 77.21 -34.65 14.39
CA GLU A 11 75.94 -34.19 14.98
C GLU A 11 74.76 -34.69 14.10
N PRO A 12 73.63 -35.14 14.69
CA PRO A 12 72.76 -36.12 14.06
C PRO A 12 71.90 -35.52 12.94
N PHE A 13 71.95 -36.15 11.77
CA PHE A 13 71.12 -35.85 10.59
C PHE A 13 69.60 -35.86 10.88
N GLU A 14 69.15 -36.59 11.92
CA GLU A 14 67.75 -36.62 12.35
C GLU A 14 67.26 -35.33 13.02
N GLU A 15 68.12 -34.63 13.76
CA GLU A 15 67.75 -33.43 14.51
C GLU A 15 67.54 -32.22 13.59
N ASN A 16 68.28 -32.15 12.48
CA ASN A 16 68.08 -31.17 11.41
C ASN A 16 66.73 -31.36 10.71
N ASN A 17 66.31 -32.61 10.47
CA ASN A 17 65.03 -32.91 9.83
C ASN A 17 63.83 -32.59 10.75
N PHE A 18 63.97 -32.84 12.05
CA PHE A 18 62.98 -32.46 13.05
C PHE A 18 62.79 -30.94 13.16
N ASN A 19 63.88 -30.19 13.20
CA ASN A 19 63.84 -28.71 13.21
C ASN A 19 63.18 -28.13 11.94
N LEU A 20 63.46 -28.71 10.77
CA LEU A 20 62.82 -28.35 9.51
C LEU A 20 61.30 -28.55 9.55
N LYS A 21 60.84 -29.69 10.09
CA LYS A 21 59.42 -30.01 10.20
C LYS A 21 58.68 -29.07 11.17
N ILE A 22 59.31 -28.68 12.27
CA ILE A 22 58.76 -27.69 13.20
C ILE A 22 58.66 -26.31 12.53
N PHE A 23 59.67 -25.93 11.75
CA PHE A 23 59.66 -24.66 11.02
C PHE A 23 58.51 -24.60 10.00
N GLU A 24 58.28 -25.68 9.24
CA GLU A 24 57.13 -25.79 8.33
C GLU A 24 55.77 -25.68 9.05
N GLN A 25 55.65 -26.27 10.24
CA GLN A 25 54.44 -26.11 11.06
C GLN A 25 54.24 -24.66 11.50
N PHE A 26 55.33 -23.98 11.90
CA PHE A 26 55.30 -22.56 12.28
C PHE A 26 54.88 -21.66 11.12
N THR A 27 55.46 -21.83 9.94
CA THR A 27 55.10 -21.06 8.74
C THR A 27 53.65 -21.30 8.32
N THR A 28 53.17 -22.54 8.47
CA THR A 28 51.76 -22.89 8.23
C THR A 28 50.81 -22.21 9.21
N ILE A 29 51.18 -22.09 10.49
CA ILE A 29 50.37 -21.37 11.49
C ILE A 29 50.37 -19.87 11.21
N LEU A 30 51.53 -19.29 10.85
CA LEU A 30 51.64 -17.87 10.48
C LEU A 30 50.82 -17.53 9.23
N SER A 31 50.80 -18.41 8.23
CA SER A 31 49.97 -18.21 7.04
C SER A 31 48.47 -18.29 7.38
N LYS A 32 48.05 -19.25 8.21
CA LYS A 32 46.67 -19.32 8.73
C LYS A 32 46.30 -18.06 9.50
N PHE A 33 47.19 -17.53 10.33
CA PHE A 33 46.96 -16.29 11.07
C PHE A 33 46.83 -15.07 10.15
N SER A 34 47.68 -14.98 9.12
CA SER A 34 47.58 -13.93 8.08
C SER A 34 46.24 -14.00 7.35
N ASN A 35 45.79 -15.19 6.98
CA ASN A 35 44.49 -15.40 6.34
C ASN A 35 43.32 -14.99 7.26
N LEU A 36 43.39 -15.30 8.55
CA LEU A 36 42.39 -14.85 9.52
C LEU A 36 42.34 -13.32 9.64
N LYS A 37 43.50 -12.66 9.62
CA LYS A 37 43.57 -11.19 9.63
C LYS A 37 42.87 -10.60 8.40
N THR A 38 43.06 -11.19 7.23
CA THR A 38 42.37 -10.79 5.99
C THR A 38 40.86 -11.01 6.08
N HIS A 39 40.42 -12.16 6.59
CA HIS A 39 38.99 -12.41 6.82
C HIS A 39 38.36 -11.41 7.79
N PHE A 40 39.08 -11.06 8.87
CA PHE A 40 38.59 -10.09 9.83
C PHE A 40 38.41 -8.70 9.19
N ALA A 41 39.35 -8.28 8.35
CA ALA A 41 39.22 -7.05 7.57
C ALA A 41 38.04 -7.10 6.59
N GLY A 42 37.80 -8.26 5.96
CA GLY A 42 36.62 -8.50 5.11
C GLY A 42 35.31 -8.30 5.87
N ILE A 43 35.16 -8.96 7.01
CA ILE A 43 33.98 -8.85 7.87
C ILE A 43 33.76 -7.41 8.34
N GLN A 44 34.82 -6.68 8.70
CA GLN A 44 34.71 -5.27 9.07
C GLN A 44 34.15 -4.40 7.94
N ASN A 45 34.49 -4.69 6.69
CA ASN A 45 33.96 -3.98 5.53
C ASN A 45 32.50 -4.37 5.26
N ASP A 46 32.16 -5.66 5.39
CA ASP A 46 30.79 -6.15 5.21
C ASP A 46 29.83 -5.54 6.23
N ILE A 47 30.25 -5.40 7.50
CA ILE A 47 29.47 -4.73 8.54
C ILE A 47 29.18 -3.28 8.16
N LYS A 48 30.20 -2.51 7.72
CA LYS A 48 30.03 -1.12 7.30
C LYS A 48 29.10 -0.99 6.09
N LEU A 49 29.21 -1.91 5.13
CA LEU A 49 28.37 -1.92 3.95
C LEU A 49 26.91 -2.24 4.31
N LEU A 50 26.70 -3.24 5.16
CA LEU A 50 25.38 -3.64 5.64
C LEU A 50 24.71 -2.49 6.42
N GLU A 51 25.44 -1.83 7.32
CA GLU A 51 24.92 -0.66 8.05
C GLU A 51 24.45 0.44 7.08
N LYS A 52 25.23 0.72 6.03
CA LYS A 52 24.86 1.71 5.01
C LYS A 52 23.65 1.27 4.17
N ASN A 53 23.50 -0.03 3.90
CA ASN A 53 22.35 -0.57 3.19
C ASN A 53 21.07 -0.46 4.05
N VAL A 54 21.15 -0.86 5.32
CA VAL A 54 20.03 -0.75 6.28
C VAL A 54 19.59 0.70 6.44
N LYS A 55 20.52 1.65 6.63
CA LYS A 55 20.20 3.09 6.70
C LYS A 55 19.50 3.60 5.43
N ARG A 56 19.85 3.10 4.25
CA ARG A 56 19.19 3.46 2.99
C ARG A 56 17.77 2.91 2.92
N GLU A 57 17.58 1.64 3.26
CA GLU A 57 16.25 1.02 3.26
C GLU A 57 15.30 1.69 4.27
N ILE A 58 15.76 1.96 5.50
CA ILE A 58 14.96 2.72 6.48
C ILE A 58 14.51 4.08 5.93
N LYS A 59 15.40 4.81 5.26
CA LYS A 59 15.05 6.10 4.62
C LYS A 59 14.04 5.93 3.49
N LYS A 60 14.16 4.89 2.67
CA LYS A 60 13.17 4.59 1.61
C LYS A 60 11.80 4.28 2.20
N PHE A 61 11.73 3.41 3.21
CA PHE A 61 10.49 3.05 3.88
C PHE A 61 9.82 4.26 4.53
N LYS A 62 10.57 5.12 5.25
CA LYS A 62 10.03 6.37 5.80
C LYS A 62 9.39 7.24 4.72
N LYS A 63 10.08 7.48 3.60
CA LYS A 63 9.53 8.26 2.47
C LYS A 63 8.24 7.68 1.89
N VAL A 64 8.14 6.35 1.79
CA VAL A 64 6.93 5.69 1.28
C VAL A 64 5.77 5.85 2.25
N VAL A 65 6.02 5.67 3.54
CA VAL A 65 5.01 5.85 4.60
C VAL A 65 4.53 7.31 4.65
N ASP A 66 5.45 8.27 4.62
CA ASP A 66 5.12 9.70 4.63
C ASP A 66 4.26 10.09 3.42
N LYS A 67 4.60 9.62 2.21
CA LYS A 67 3.79 9.84 1.00
C LYS A 67 2.37 9.25 1.12
N LYS A 68 2.24 8.02 1.66
CA LYS A 68 0.92 7.40 1.87
C LYS A 68 0.08 8.17 2.88
N ASN A 69 0.70 8.66 3.96
CA ASN A 69 0.01 9.42 4.99
C ASN A 69 -0.40 10.81 4.51
N HIS A 70 0.42 11.47 3.69
CA HIS A 70 0.10 12.78 3.12
C HIS A 70 -1.09 12.72 2.14
N ASN A 71 -1.24 11.62 1.39
CA ASN A 71 -2.36 11.41 0.47
C ASN A 71 -3.70 11.13 1.16
N LYS A 72 -3.69 10.74 2.46
CA LYS A 72 -4.92 10.51 3.23
C LYS A 72 -5.41 11.75 3.97
N LYS A 73 -4.55 12.69 4.33
CA LYS A 73 -4.90 13.75 5.30
C LYS A 73 -5.60 14.99 4.73
N ASN A 74 -5.57 15.25 3.41
CA ASN A 74 -6.09 16.51 2.85
C ASN A 74 -6.94 16.33 1.58
N LYS A 75 -7.86 15.36 1.54
CA LYS A 75 -8.94 15.43 0.55
C LYS A 75 -10.11 16.16 1.19
N LYS A 76 -10.22 17.48 0.93
CA LYS A 76 -11.49 18.20 1.11
C LYS A 76 -12.57 17.34 0.45
N PRO A 77 -13.74 17.12 1.07
CA PRO A 77 -14.81 16.38 0.42
C PRO A 77 -15.09 17.08 -0.91
N SER A 78 -14.82 16.38 -2.01
CA SER A 78 -15.15 16.85 -3.35
C SER A 78 -16.63 17.23 -3.38
N GLY A 79 -17.08 18.17 -4.22
CA GLY A 79 -18.45 18.70 -4.20
C GLY A 79 -19.58 17.65 -4.24
N PHE A 80 -19.30 16.41 -4.65
CA PHE A 80 -20.22 15.27 -4.58
C PHE A 80 -20.32 14.60 -3.20
N ALA A 81 -19.27 14.68 -2.38
CA ALA A 81 -19.19 14.17 -1.01
C ALA A 81 -19.47 15.26 0.05
N ALA A 82 -19.76 16.49 -0.38
CA ALA A 82 -20.21 17.54 0.51
C ALA A 82 -21.64 17.22 1.01
N PRO A 83 -21.90 17.26 2.33
CA PRO A 83 -23.24 17.10 2.87
C PRO A 83 -24.15 18.26 2.43
N SER A 84 -25.32 17.92 1.88
CA SER A 84 -26.32 18.91 1.43
C SER A 84 -27.66 18.63 2.10
N LYS A 85 -28.47 19.68 2.28
CA LYS A 85 -29.86 19.52 2.74
C LYS A 85 -30.67 18.76 1.71
N VAL A 86 -31.37 17.73 2.16
CA VAL A 86 -32.25 16.89 1.34
C VAL A 86 -33.71 17.09 1.71
N SER A 87 -34.61 16.83 0.76
CA SER A 87 -36.07 16.91 0.98
C SER A 87 -36.57 15.93 2.05
N ASN A 88 -37.71 16.24 2.66
CA ASN A 88 -38.34 15.41 3.69
C ASN A 88 -38.73 14.02 3.17
N GLU A 89 -39.13 13.92 1.90
CA GLU A 89 -39.50 12.66 1.24
C GLU A 89 -38.30 11.72 1.12
N LEU A 90 -37.14 12.27 0.74
CA LEU A 90 -35.90 11.51 0.64
C LEU A 90 -35.39 11.06 2.02
N CYS A 91 -35.54 11.90 3.05
CA CYS A 91 -35.20 11.50 4.44
C CYS A 91 -36.07 10.33 4.91
N LYS A 92 -37.38 10.38 4.64
CA LYS A 92 -38.32 9.30 4.95
C LYS A 92 -37.95 8.01 4.23
N PHE A 93 -37.59 8.08 2.94
CA PHE A 93 -37.18 6.91 2.17
C PHE A 93 -35.88 6.26 2.73
N LEU A 94 -34.93 7.08 3.17
CA LEU A 94 -33.65 6.61 3.72
C LEU A 94 -33.71 6.25 5.21
N ASN A 95 -34.87 6.37 5.86
CA ASN A 95 -35.05 6.21 7.31
C ASN A 95 -34.04 7.07 8.12
N LYS A 96 -33.89 8.33 7.74
CA LYS A 96 -33.02 9.33 8.39
C LYS A 96 -33.84 10.48 8.98
N ASP A 97 -33.26 11.18 9.94
CA ASP A 97 -33.91 12.33 10.58
C ASP A 97 -34.22 13.43 9.56
N ILE A 98 -35.41 14.01 9.68
CA ILE A 98 -35.93 15.05 8.80
C ILE A 98 -35.02 16.29 8.90
N GLY A 99 -34.49 16.74 7.77
CA GLY A 99 -33.58 17.89 7.72
C GLY A 99 -32.10 17.58 7.94
N SER A 100 -31.72 16.29 7.96
CA SER A 100 -30.30 15.89 8.00
C SER A 100 -29.56 16.33 6.74
N ASN A 101 -28.28 16.70 6.91
CA ASN A 101 -27.39 16.94 5.78
C ASN A 101 -26.79 15.62 5.32
N ILE A 102 -27.10 15.20 4.10
CA ILE A 102 -26.62 13.92 3.54
C ILE A 102 -25.80 14.20 2.29
N ALA A 103 -24.67 13.52 2.14
CA ALA A 103 -23.85 13.64 0.95
C ALA A 103 -24.53 12.97 -0.25
N ARG A 104 -24.40 13.57 -1.44
CA ARG A 104 -24.99 13.01 -2.66
C ARG A 104 -24.51 11.58 -2.96
N THR A 105 -23.25 11.29 -2.66
CA THR A 105 -22.68 9.93 -2.80
C THR A 105 -23.37 8.90 -1.92
N GLU A 106 -23.77 9.28 -0.70
CA GLU A 106 -24.45 8.37 0.23
C GLU A 106 -25.89 8.10 -0.20
N VAL A 107 -26.60 9.14 -0.63
CA VAL A 107 -27.96 9.02 -1.17
C VAL A 107 -27.98 8.09 -2.39
N THR A 108 -27.13 8.35 -3.39
CA THR A 108 -27.09 7.54 -4.60
C THR A 108 -26.73 6.09 -4.28
N LYS A 109 -25.78 5.86 -3.38
CA LYS A 109 -25.41 4.51 -2.96
C LYS A 109 -26.57 3.78 -2.29
N ALA A 110 -27.24 4.42 -1.33
CA ALA A 110 -28.37 3.82 -0.63
C ALA A 110 -29.54 3.46 -1.58
N ILE A 111 -29.78 4.27 -2.61
CA ILE A 111 -30.80 3.97 -3.62
C ILE A 111 -30.38 2.81 -4.52
N ILE A 112 -29.12 2.76 -4.95
CA ILE A 112 -28.60 1.60 -5.72
C ILE A 112 -28.71 0.33 -4.89
N ASP A 113 -28.27 0.37 -3.64
CA ASP A 113 -28.37 -0.76 -2.71
C ASP A 113 -29.84 -1.19 -2.50
N TYR A 114 -30.79 -0.25 -2.46
CA TYR A 114 -32.23 -0.53 -2.40
C TYR A 114 -32.73 -1.23 -3.67
N ILE A 115 -32.35 -0.74 -4.84
CA ILE A 115 -32.71 -1.29 -6.15
C ILE A 115 -32.19 -2.73 -6.29
N ASP A 116 -30.95 -2.97 -5.86
CA ASP A 116 -30.33 -4.29 -5.92
C ASP A 116 -30.95 -5.26 -4.91
N THR A 117 -31.22 -4.80 -3.67
CA THR A 117 -31.86 -5.62 -2.62
C THR A 117 -33.26 -6.06 -3.02
N ASN A 118 -34.04 -5.17 -3.65
CA ASN A 118 -35.39 -5.45 -4.13
C ASN A 118 -35.42 -6.05 -5.55
N LYS A 119 -34.26 -6.30 -6.17
CA LYS A 119 -34.11 -6.87 -7.52
C LYS A 119 -34.93 -6.13 -8.58
N LEU A 120 -34.97 -4.80 -8.51
CA LEU A 120 -35.75 -3.93 -9.40
C LEU A 120 -35.05 -3.69 -10.75
N THR A 121 -34.10 -4.55 -11.16
CA THR A 121 -33.30 -4.37 -12.38
C THR A 121 -33.66 -5.39 -13.45
N LEU A 122 -33.88 -4.90 -14.66
CA LEU A 122 -34.05 -5.70 -15.87
C LEU A 122 -32.91 -5.38 -16.83
N LYS A 123 -32.31 -6.42 -17.42
CA LYS A 123 -31.29 -6.26 -18.46
C LYS A 123 -31.95 -6.40 -19.82
N GLU A 124 -32.08 -5.29 -20.53
CA GLU A 124 -32.62 -5.28 -21.89
C GLU A 124 -31.58 -4.66 -22.83
N ASN A 125 -31.19 -5.38 -23.89
CA ASN A 125 -30.31 -4.86 -24.95
C ASN A 125 -29.01 -4.19 -24.44
N LYS A 126 -28.33 -4.83 -23.48
CA LYS A 126 -27.10 -4.34 -22.78
C LYS A 126 -27.30 -3.10 -21.90
N LYS A 127 -28.52 -2.61 -21.71
CA LYS A 127 -28.86 -1.52 -20.79
C LYS A 127 -29.56 -2.08 -19.54
N ILE A 128 -29.29 -1.47 -18.39
CA ILE A 128 -29.98 -1.80 -17.14
C ILE A 128 -31.17 -0.84 -17.02
N ILE A 129 -32.37 -1.40 -17.10
CA ILE A 129 -33.63 -0.72 -16.87
C ILE A 129 -34.05 -1.01 -15.43
N ILE A 130 -34.45 0.03 -14.71
CA ILE A 130 -34.94 -0.06 -13.34
C ILE A 130 -36.46 -0.01 -13.41
N VAL A 131 -37.13 -1.02 -12.84
CA VAL A 131 -38.59 -1.02 -12.69
C VAL A 131 -38.89 -0.50 -11.29
N PRO A 132 -39.31 0.77 -11.13
CA PRO A 132 -39.52 1.34 -9.81
C PRO A 132 -40.72 0.68 -9.14
N ASP A 133 -40.56 0.35 -7.86
CA ASP A 133 -41.68 -0.01 -7.00
C ASP A 133 -42.50 1.23 -6.63
N GLU A 134 -43.66 1.05 -5.98
CA GLU A 134 -44.53 2.18 -5.59
C GLU A 134 -43.77 3.22 -4.75
N LYS A 135 -42.87 2.78 -3.85
CA LYS A 135 -42.08 3.66 -2.99
C LYS A 135 -41.07 4.50 -3.80
N LEU A 136 -40.33 3.88 -4.71
CA LEU A 136 -39.38 4.58 -5.57
C LEU A 136 -40.11 5.46 -6.60
N LYS A 137 -41.30 5.05 -7.07
CA LYS A 137 -42.15 5.83 -7.97
C LYS A 137 -42.64 7.12 -7.32
N ILE A 138 -43.12 7.03 -6.07
CA ILE A 138 -43.52 8.19 -5.26
C ILE A 138 -42.31 9.11 -5.02
N LEU A 139 -41.16 8.55 -4.65
CA LEU A 139 -39.97 9.34 -4.38
C LEU A 139 -39.48 10.09 -5.62
N LEU A 140 -39.42 9.44 -6.79
CA LEU A 140 -38.88 10.05 -8.00
C LEU A 140 -39.90 10.94 -8.74
N GLY A 141 -41.17 10.85 -8.38
CA GLY A 141 -42.27 11.42 -9.17
C GLY A 141 -42.26 10.89 -10.60
N PHE A 142 -41.88 9.62 -10.78
CA PHE A 142 -41.78 9.00 -12.10
C PHE A 142 -43.15 8.50 -12.54
N GLU A 143 -43.75 9.16 -13.52
CA GLU A 143 -44.94 8.62 -14.18
C GLU A 143 -44.54 7.66 -15.29
N GLU A 144 -45.22 6.52 -15.37
CA GLU A 144 -44.98 5.46 -16.36
C GLU A 144 -45.35 5.89 -17.80
N THR A 145 -46.01 7.04 -17.92
CA THR A 145 -46.31 7.78 -19.15
C THR A 145 -45.10 8.51 -19.73
N ASN A 146 -44.00 8.62 -18.97
CA ASN A 146 -42.74 9.10 -19.50
C ASN A 146 -42.18 8.02 -20.45
N ASN A 147 -42.22 8.29 -21.75
CA ASN A 147 -41.66 7.45 -22.83
C ASN A 147 -40.13 7.18 -22.71
N GLU A 148 -39.50 7.48 -21.57
CA GLU A 148 -38.07 7.29 -21.32
C GLU A 148 -37.86 6.20 -20.25
N PRO A 149 -37.05 5.16 -20.53
CA PRO A 149 -36.79 4.11 -19.56
C PRO A 149 -36.00 4.65 -18.35
N LEU A 150 -36.40 4.24 -17.14
CA LEU A 150 -35.66 4.55 -15.93
C LEU A 150 -34.35 3.75 -15.93
N THR A 151 -33.22 4.45 -15.97
CA THR A 151 -31.87 3.89 -15.91
C THR A 151 -31.10 4.62 -14.82
N TYR A 152 -29.91 4.15 -14.44
CA TYR A 152 -29.08 4.87 -13.46
C TYR A 152 -28.79 6.33 -13.85
N PHE A 153 -28.74 6.63 -15.15
CA PHE A 153 -28.53 7.98 -15.66
C PHE A 153 -29.76 8.88 -15.45
N THR A 154 -30.95 8.40 -15.81
CA THR A 154 -32.18 9.16 -15.64
C THR A 154 -32.58 9.26 -14.17
N LEU A 155 -32.33 8.21 -13.37
CA LEU A 155 -32.48 8.22 -11.92
C LEU A 155 -31.73 9.39 -11.28
N GLN A 156 -30.46 9.60 -11.63
CA GLN A 156 -29.66 10.70 -11.10
C GLN A 156 -30.27 12.08 -11.44
N LYS A 157 -30.91 12.23 -12.60
CA LYS A 157 -31.59 13.46 -13.03
C LYS A 157 -32.82 13.74 -12.18
N PHE A 158 -33.65 12.75 -11.88
CA PHE A 158 -34.81 12.90 -11.00
C PHE A 158 -34.39 13.22 -9.56
N MET A 159 -33.34 12.56 -9.07
CA MET A 159 -32.82 12.78 -7.72
C MET A 159 -32.31 14.21 -7.47
N ASN A 160 -31.84 14.93 -8.50
CA ASN A 160 -31.40 16.32 -8.36
C ASN A 160 -32.48 17.23 -7.74
N LYS A 161 -33.77 16.95 -7.96
CA LYS A 161 -34.89 17.74 -7.43
C LYS A 161 -34.99 17.69 -5.91
N HIS A 162 -34.51 16.60 -5.30
CA HIS A 162 -34.56 16.39 -3.85
C HIS A 162 -33.37 16.97 -3.11
N PHE A 163 -32.36 17.51 -3.82
CA PHE A 163 -31.25 18.22 -3.23
C PHE A 163 -31.53 19.72 -3.24
N ILE A 164 -31.68 20.30 -2.06
CA ILE A 164 -31.89 21.74 -1.92
C ILE A 164 -30.54 22.40 -2.19
N LYS A 165 -30.37 22.92 -3.41
CA LYS A 165 -29.20 23.75 -3.73
C LYS A 165 -29.30 24.98 -2.85
N GLN A 166 -28.32 25.22 -1.98
CA GLN A 166 -28.12 26.54 -1.40
C GLN A 166 -27.71 27.47 -2.54
N THR A 167 -28.69 27.98 -3.28
CA THR A 167 -28.50 29.16 -4.10
C THR A 167 -28.32 30.31 -3.11
N SER A 168 -27.08 30.75 -2.94
CA SER A 168 -26.82 32.13 -2.55
C SER A 168 -27.43 33.04 -3.62
N ASN A 169 -28.75 33.27 -3.53
CA ASN A 169 -29.40 34.40 -4.18
C ASN A 169 -29.05 35.62 -3.32
N GLU A 170 -27.93 36.26 -3.64
CA GLU A 170 -27.77 37.68 -3.40
C GLU A 170 -28.67 38.37 -4.45
N GLU A 171 -29.90 38.67 -4.04
CA GLU A 171 -30.73 39.66 -4.72
C GLU A 171 -30.13 41.05 -4.45
N LEU A 172 -29.90 41.81 -5.52
CA LEU A 172 -29.53 43.22 -5.52
C LEU A 172 -30.71 44.00 -6.11
#